data_AF-A0A644VM20-F1
#
_entry.id   AF-A0A644VM20-F1
#
_cell.length_a   1.000
_cell.length_b   1.000
_cell.length_c   1.000
_cell.angle_alpha   90.00
_cell.angle_beta   90.00
_cell.angle_gamma   90.00
#
_symmetry.space_group_name_H-M   'P 1'
#
loop_
_entity.id
_entity.type
_entity.pdbx_description
1 polymer ?
#
loop_
_entity_poly.entity_id
_entity_poly.type
_entity_poly.pdbx_seq_one_letter_code
_entity_poly.pdbx_strand_id
1 'polypeptide(L)'
;MTEEMTDIKKMEELFKKYRMLKNEIEGINISIKHIGQRGMEYSGMPQATGISDKVQKNYNELEKLKREKFDKEIEIEQVDNMLKLLTEEEYKIIKLRYFDQLEIVKVASKTNMHINTYYNKRAIIFDKIIPYAKYFKLIK
;
A
#
# COMPACT_ATOMS: atom_id res chain seq x y z
N MET A 1 12.66 26.95 -10.53
CA MET A 1 13.48 25.78 -10.86
C MET A 1 12.90 24.59 -10.12
N THR A 2 12.13 23.75 -10.80
CA THR A 2 11.67 22.47 -10.24
C THR A 2 12.89 21.56 -10.13
N GLU A 3 13.33 21.25 -8.91
CA GLU A 3 14.35 20.23 -8.68
C GLU A 3 13.88 18.91 -9.31
N GLU A 4 14.62 18.40 -10.30
CA GLU A 4 14.42 17.03 -10.76
C GLU A 4 14.68 16.08 -9.59
N MET A 5 13.64 15.40 -9.12
CA MET A 5 13.81 14.33 -8.13
C MET A 5 14.61 13.19 -8.73
N THR A 6 15.63 12.72 -8.01
CA THR A 6 16.35 11.50 -8.38
C THR A 6 15.40 10.30 -8.35
N ASP A 7 15.65 9.29 -9.18
CA ASP A 7 14.81 8.08 -9.24
C ASP A 7 14.68 7.39 -7.88
N ILE A 8 15.75 7.41 -7.08
CA ILE A 8 15.74 6.91 -5.71
C ILE A 8 14.71 7.67 -4.87
N LYS A 9 14.66 9.00 -4.90
CA LYS A 9 13.65 9.78 -4.16
C LYS A 9 12.24 9.43 -4.62
N LYS A 10 12.03 9.24 -5.93
CA LYS A 10 10.72 8.82 -6.47
C LYS A 10 10.30 7.44 -5.96
N MET A 11 11.25 6.50 -5.86
CA MET A 11 11.00 5.20 -5.26
C MET A 11 10.67 5.28 -3.77
N GLU A 12 11.33 6.17 -3.02
CA GLU A 12 11.02 6.38 -1.60
C GLU A 12 9.59 6.91 -1.41
N GLU A 13 9.13 7.83 -2.27
CA GLU A 13 7.74 8.28 -2.30
C GLU A 13 6.77 7.16 -2.71
N LEU A 14 7.15 6.31 -3.68
CA LEU A 14 6.35 5.13 -4.06
C LEU A 14 6.16 4.17 -2.88
N PHE A 15 7.22 3.90 -2.10
CA PHE A 15 7.13 3.05 -0.90
C PHE A 15 6.27 3.68 0.21
N LYS A 16 6.33 5.01 0.37
CA LYS A 16 5.45 5.73 1.28
C LYS A 16 3.98 5.62 0.84
N LYS A 17 3.70 5.82 -0.44
CA LYS A 17 2.36 5.65 -1.03
C LYS A 17 1.86 4.23 -0.82
N TYR A 18 2.68 3.22 -1.11
CA TYR A 18 2.35 1.80 -0.90
C TYR A 18 1.92 1.51 0.53
N ARG A 19 2.62 2.07 1.54
CA ARG A 19 2.22 1.93 2.94
C ARG A 19 0.89 2.64 3.23
N MET A 20 0.68 3.83 2.68
CA MET A 20 -0.58 4.56 2.85
C MET A 20 -1.75 3.78 2.27
N LEU A 21 -1.61 3.22 1.07
CA LEU A 21 -2.62 2.38 0.42
C LEU A 21 -3.02 1.18 1.30
N LYS A 22 -2.06 0.52 1.96
CA LYS A 22 -2.36 -0.58 2.90
C LYS A 22 -3.22 -0.12 4.07
N ASN A 23 -2.94 1.05 4.64
CA ASN A 23 -3.74 1.60 5.73
C ASN A 23 -5.14 2.03 5.25
N GLU A 24 -5.23 2.61 4.05
CA GLU A 24 -6.50 3.01 3.44
C GLU A 24 -7.41 1.81 3.17
N ILE A 25 -6.87 0.71 2.64
CA ILE A 25 -7.63 -0.54 2.45
C ILE A 25 -8.15 -1.07 3.78
N GLU A 26 -7.37 -1.00 4.86
CA GLU A 26 -7.86 -1.41 6.18
C GLU A 26 -8.99 -0.51 6.68
N GLY A 27 -8.89 0.81 6.46
CA GLY A 27 -9.99 1.74 6.74
C GLY A 27 -11.26 1.42 5.93
N ILE A 28 -11.11 1.06 4.64
CA ILE A 28 -12.22 0.63 3.79
C ILE A 28 -12.83 -0.68 4.30
N ASN A 29 -12.00 -1.66 4.70
CA ASN A 29 -12.48 -2.92 5.28
C ASN A 29 -13.33 -2.68 6.54
N ILE A 30 -12.90 -1.76 7.42
CA ILE A 30 -13.66 -1.36 8.61
C ILE A 30 -15.00 -0.74 8.20
N SER A 31 -14.99 0.14 7.20
CA SER A 31 -16.20 0.82 6.70
C SER A 31 -17.21 -0.17 6.11
N ILE A 32 -16.74 -1.14 5.32
CA ILE A 32 -17.57 -2.21 4.76
C ILE A 32 -18.21 -3.05 5.88
N LYS A 33 -17.43 -3.44 6.91
CA LYS A 33 -17.96 -4.19 8.07
C LYS A 33 -19.08 -3.42 8.77
N HIS A 34 -18.88 -2.13 8.99
CA HIS A 34 -19.85 -1.25 9.66
C HIS A 34 -21.16 -1.11 8.88
N ILE A 35 -21.07 -0.92 7.55
CA ILE A 35 -22.25 -0.86 6.68
C ILE A 35 -22.97 -2.22 6.65
N GLY A 36 -22.22 -3.33 6.62
CA GLY A 36 -22.78 -4.68 6.70
C GLY A 36 -23.58 -4.93 7.98
N GLN A 37 -23.08 -4.45 9.14
CA GLN A 37 -23.81 -4.53 10.42
C GLN A 37 -25.12 -3.74 10.38
N ARG A 38 -25.09 -2.49 9.90
CA ARG A 38 -26.31 -1.67 9.74
C ARG A 38 -27.34 -2.35 8.83
N GLY A 39 -26.89 -2.98 7.74
CA GLY A 39 -27.76 -3.73 6.83
C GLY A 39 -28.48 -4.89 7.52
N MET A 40 -27.80 -5.60 8.41
CA MET A 40 -28.40 -6.68 9.21
C MET A 40 -29.44 -6.15 10.22
N GLU A 41 -29.18 -5.01 10.87
CA GLU A 41 -30.14 -4.38 11.80
C GLU A 41 -31.47 -4.02 11.12
N TYR A 42 -31.44 -3.56 9.87
CA TYR A 42 -32.65 -3.22 9.12
C TYR A 42 -33.45 -4.45 8.63
N SER A 43 -32.83 -5.62 8.51
CA SER A 43 -33.46 -6.84 7.97
C SER A 43 -34.53 -7.45 8.89
N GLY A 44 -34.51 -7.10 10.19
CA GLY A 44 -35.44 -7.62 11.20
C GLY A 44 -36.57 -6.68 11.62
N MET A 45 -36.68 -5.49 11.02
CA MET A 45 -37.71 -4.50 11.38
C MET A 45 -38.95 -4.56 10.46
N PRO A 46 -40.17 -4.27 10.98
CA PRO A 46 -41.37 -4.14 10.16
C PRO A 46 -41.15 -3.10 9.04
N GLN A 47 -41.54 -3.44 7.80
CA GLN A 47 -41.31 -2.59 6.63
C GLN A 47 -42.10 -1.26 6.72
N ALA A 48 -41.45 -0.22 7.24
CA ALA A 48 -41.90 1.15 7.09
C ALA A 48 -41.45 1.70 5.73
N THR A 49 -42.27 2.58 5.13
CA THR A 49 -42.13 3.13 3.77
C THR A 49 -40.82 3.88 3.46
N GLY A 50 -39.93 4.10 4.44
CA GLY A 50 -38.61 4.72 4.27
C GLY A 50 -37.40 3.79 4.43
N ILE A 51 -37.60 2.48 4.61
CA ILE A 51 -36.52 1.49 4.79
C ILE A 51 -35.85 1.15 3.45
N SER A 52 -36.61 1.10 2.35
CA SER A 52 -36.13 0.84 0.99
C SER A 52 -34.98 1.76 0.58
N ASP A 53 -35.13 3.07 0.77
CA ASP A 53 -34.15 4.06 0.32
C ASP A 53 -32.83 4.00 1.11
N LYS A 54 -32.91 3.69 2.41
CA LYS A 54 -31.72 3.53 3.26
C LYS A 54 -30.94 2.26 2.91
N VAL A 55 -31.65 1.17 2.64
CA VAL A 55 -31.04 -0.09 2.20
C VAL A 55 -30.36 0.10 0.84
N GLN A 56 -31.02 0.76 -0.11
CA GLN A 56 -30.44 1.07 -1.42
C GLN A 56 -29.21 1.98 -1.30
N LYS A 57 -29.24 2.98 -0.42
CA LYS A 57 -28.09 3.86 -0.16
C LYS A 57 -26.90 3.08 0.39
N ASN A 58 -27.14 2.20 1.37
CA ASN A 58 -26.10 1.34 1.95
C ASN A 58 -25.48 0.40 0.89
N TYR A 59 -26.31 -0.17 0.01
CA TYR A 59 -25.84 -1.01 -1.09
C TYR A 59 -24.92 -0.24 -2.05
N ASN A 60 -25.36 0.96 -2.47
CA ASN A 60 -24.57 1.82 -3.37
C ASN A 60 -23.24 2.25 -2.73
N GLU A 61 -23.25 2.57 -1.44
CA GLU A 61 -22.04 2.93 -0.68
C GLU A 61 -21.08 1.74 -0.58
N LEU A 62 -21.59 0.54 -0.31
CA LEU A 62 -20.81 -0.69 -0.24
C LEU A 62 -20.16 -1.04 -1.58
N GLU A 63 -20.89 -0.91 -2.69
CA GLU A 63 -20.34 -1.10 -4.04
C GLU A 63 -19.26 -0.07 -4.37
N LYS A 64 -19.45 1.20 -3.97
CA LYS A 64 -18.41 2.23 -4.14
C LYS A 64 -17.14 1.88 -3.38
N LEU A 65 -17.27 1.49 -2.10
CA LEU A 65 -16.13 1.11 -1.27
C LEU A 65 -15.40 -0.12 -1.80
N LYS A 66 -16.12 -1.11 -2.32
CA LYS A 66 -15.50 -2.29 -2.96
C LYS A 66 -14.69 -1.92 -4.19
N ARG A 67 -15.22 -1.05 -5.06
CA ARG A 67 -14.50 -0.57 -6.25
C ARG A 67 -13.25 0.21 -5.85
N GLU A 68 -13.38 1.13 -4.90
CA GLU A 68 -12.24 1.89 -4.39
C GLU A 68 -11.16 0.98 -3.79
N LYS A 69 -11.56 -0.03 -3.02
CA LYS A 69 -10.64 -1.05 -2.50
C LYS A 69 -9.93 -1.78 -3.63
N PHE A 70 -10.67 -2.25 -4.62
CA PHE A 70 -10.13 -3.00 -5.76
C PHE A 70 -9.08 -2.19 -6.53
N ASP A 71 -9.35 -0.90 -6.80
CA ASP A 71 -8.39 -0.02 -7.47
C ASP A 71 -7.09 0.12 -6.65
N LYS A 72 -7.20 0.27 -5.32
CA LYS A 72 -6.02 0.34 -4.44
C LYS A 72 -5.27 -0.98 -4.34
N GLU A 73 -5.97 -2.13 -4.39
CA GLU A 73 -5.36 -3.46 -4.39
C GLU A 73 -4.52 -3.68 -5.65
N ILE A 74 -4.98 -3.19 -6.81
CA ILE A 74 -4.20 -3.21 -8.06
C ILE A 74 -2.90 -2.41 -7.89
N GLU A 75 -2.97 -1.21 -7.31
CA GLU A 75 -1.77 -0.39 -7.08
C GLU A 75 -0.76 -1.08 -6.13
N ILE A 76 -1.25 -1.75 -5.09
CA ILE A 76 -0.41 -2.56 -4.20
C ILE A 76 0.22 -3.73 -4.96
N GLU A 77 -0.57 -4.45 -5.76
CA GLU A 77 -0.10 -5.63 -6.48
C GLU A 77 1.03 -5.27 -7.47
N GLN A 78 0.95 -4.11 -8.11
CA GLN A 78 2.01 -3.61 -8.98
C GLN A 78 3.34 -3.43 -8.24
N VAL A 79 3.30 -2.88 -7.02
CA VAL A 79 4.49 -2.72 -6.16
C VAL A 79 4.95 -4.06 -5.60
N ASP A 80 4.03 -4.95 -5.21
CA ASP A 80 4.38 -6.29 -4.74
C ASP A 80 5.08 -7.09 -5.83
N ASN A 81 4.63 -7.00 -7.08
CA ASN A 81 5.27 -7.65 -8.21
C ASN A 81 6.68 -7.11 -8.48
N MET A 82 6.90 -5.80 -8.30
CA MET A 82 8.25 -5.22 -8.34
C MET A 82 9.14 -5.75 -7.21
N LEU A 83 8.60 -5.85 -5.99
CA LEU A 83 9.37 -6.31 -4.83
C LEU A 83 9.74 -7.80 -4.91
N LYS A 84 9.00 -8.61 -5.68
CA LYS A 84 9.35 -10.01 -5.99
C LYS A 84 10.66 -10.16 -6.80
N LEU A 85 11.17 -9.09 -7.41
CA LEU A 85 12.49 -9.09 -8.08
C LEU A 85 13.66 -9.16 -7.09
N LEU A 86 13.39 -8.88 -5.82
CA LEU A 86 14.39 -8.89 -4.76
C LEU A 86 14.50 -10.28 -4.14
N THR A 87 15.71 -10.63 -3.70
CA THR A 87 15.89 -11.77 -2.81
C THR A 87 15.24 -11.49 -1.45
N GLU A 88 15.03 -12.52 -0.62
CA GLU A 88 14.49 -12.33 0.74
C GLU A 88 15.35 -11.37 1.59
N GLU A 89 16.67 -11.44 1.45
CA GLU A 89 17.61 -10.55 2.14
C GLU A 89 17.45 -9.09 1.67
N GLU A 90 17.34 -8.88 0.37
CA GLU A 90 17.14 -7.56 -0.24
C GLU A 90 15.78 -6.96 0.13
N TYR A 91 14.72 -7.77 0.07
CA TYR A 91 13.39 -7.38 0.52
C TYR A 91 13.39 -7.02 2.01
N LYS A 92 14.11 -7.77 2.85
CA LYS A 92 14.24 -7.47 4.29
C LYS A 92 14.83 -6.08 4.52
N ILE A 93 15.82 -5.66 3.73
CA ILE A 93 16.39 -4.31 3.80
C ILE A 93 15.33 -3.26 3.46
N ILE A 94 14.59 -3.44 2.35
CA ILE A 94 13.52 -2.51 1.95
C ILE A 94 12.42 -2.44 3.02
N LYS A 95 11.97 -3.58 3.52
CA LYS A 95 10.94 -3.65 4.56
C LYS A 95 11.35 -2.88 5.80
N LEU A 96 12.51 -3.21 6.37
CA LEU A 96 12.98 -2.58 7.61
C LEU A 96 13.18 -1.08 7.44
N ARG A 97 13.73 -0.64 6.30
CA ARG A 97 14.00 0.78 6.07
C ARG A 97 12.76 1.60 5.73
N TYR A 98 11.92 1.11 4.82
CA TYR A 98 10.88 1.91 4.17
C TYR A 98 9.48 1.61 4.68
N PHE A 99 9.20 0.38 5.11
CA PHE A 99 7.88 0.01 5.62
C PHE A 99 7.82 0.12 7.14
N ASP A 100 8.87 -0.37 7.83
CA ASP A 100 9.01 -0.29 9.29
C ASP A 100 9.69 1.03 9.74
N GLN A 101 10.18 1.83 8.79
CA GLN A 101 10.79 3.15 9.01
C GLN A 101 11.98 3.17 9.99
N LEU A 102 12.74 2.08 10.07
CA LEU A 102 13.91 2.02 10.95
C LEU A 102 15.05 2.87 10.40
N GLU A 103 15.78 3.52 11.30
CA GLU A 103 17.04 4.20 11.00
C GLU A 103 18.08 3.24 10.39
N ILE A 104 18.93 3.76 9.50
CA ILE A 104 19.94 2.97 8.78
C ILE A 104 20.80 2.14 9.74
N VAL A 105 21.24 2.72 10.85
CA VAL A 105 22.05 2.02 11.87
C VAL A 105 21.30 0.82 12.45
N LYS A 106 20.01 0.97 12.72
CA LYS A 106 19.16 -0.12 13.23
C LYS A 106 18.92 -1.18 12.16
N VAL A 107 18.72 -0.79 10.90
CA VAL A 107 18.59 -1.74 9.79
C VAL A 107 19.86 -2.58 9.67
N ALA A 108 21.02 -1.92 9.59
CA ALA A 108 22.32 -2.56 9.47
C ALA A 108 22.60 -3.54 10.63
N SER A 109 22.27 -3.14 11.87
CA SER A 109 22.34 -4.02 13.03
C SER A 109 21.41 -5.24 12.91
N LYS A 110 20.14 -5.04 12.52
CA LYS A 110 19.16 -6.14 12.34
C LYS A 110 19.45 -7.08 11.18
N THR A 111 20.25 -6.64 10.23
CA THR A 111 20.71 -7.46 9.10
C THR A 111 22.15 -7.92 9.26
N ASN A 112 22.76 -7.70 10.44
CA ASN A 112 24.13 -8.07 10.77
C ASN A 112 25.16 -7.62 9.71
N MET A 113 25.00 -6.40 9.20
CA MET A 113 25.89 -5.83 8.19
C MET A 113 26.51 -4.53 8.67
N HIS A 114 27.69 -4.22 8.15
CA HIS A 114 28.29 -2.91 8.32
C HIS A 114 27.52 -1.84 7.53
N ILE A 115 27.55 -0.58 8.00
CA ILE A 115 26.81 0.54 7.37
C ILE A 115 27.24 0.75 5.90
N ASN A 116 28.53 0.65 5.59
CA ASN A 116 29.00 0.76 4.19
C ASN A 116 28.43 -0.36 3.32
N THR A 117 28.34 -1.58 3.86
CA THR A 117 27.73 -2.72 3.16
C THR A 117 26.24 -2.48 2.92
N TYR A 118 25.54 -1.86 3.87
CA TYR A 118 24.15 -1.45 3.68
C TYR A 118 24.00 -0.48 2.50
N TYR A 119 24.83 0.56 2.39
CA TYR A 119 24.74 1.52 1.28
C TYR A 119 24.99 0.86 -0.08
N ASN A 120 25.99 -0.03 -0.15
CA ASN A 120 26.27 -0.79 -1.37
C ASN A 120 25.10 -1.71 -1.74
N LYS A 121 24.55 -2.45 -0.78
CA LYS A 121 23.36 -3.30 -0.98
C LYS A 121 22.15 -2.47 -1.41
N ARG A 122 21.92 -1.32 -0.78
CA ARG A 122 20.83 -0.41 -1.15
C ARG A 122 20.95 0.05 -2.60
N ALA A 123 22.14 0.40 -3.07
CA ALA A 123 22.35 0.77 -4.48
C ALA A 123 21.97 -0.38 -5.42
N ILE A 124 22.49 -1.59 -5.17
CA ILE A 124 22.17 -2.80 -5.95
C ILE A 124 20.67 -3.08 -5.98
N ILE A 125 19.99 -2.93 -4.84
CA ILE A 125 18.54 -3.12 -4.75
C ILE A 125 17.80 -2.13 -5.65
N PHE A 126 18.16 -0.84 -5.60
CA PHE A 126 17.53 0.18 -6.43
C PHE A 126 17.82 -0.03 -7.91
N ASP A 127 19.04 -0.42 -8.27
CA ASP A 127 19.41 -0.75 -9.65
C ASP A 127 18.57 -1.89 -10.22
N LYS A 128 18.12 -2.85 -9.38
CA LYS A 128 17.22 -3.93 -9.79
C LYS A 128 15.77 -3.47 -10.03
N ILE A 129 15.23 -2.61 -9.17
CA ILE A 129 13.78 -2.32 -9.16
C ILE A 129 13.40 -1.03 -9.89
N ILE A 130 14.30 -0.06 -10.00
CA ILE A 130 14.04 1.19 -10.74
C ILE A 130 13.67 0.92 -12.21
N PRO A 131 14.35 0.01 -12.96
CA PRO A 131 13.97 -0.29 -14.33
C PRO A 131 12.52 -0.79 -14.45
N TYR A 132 12.10 -1.67 -13.56
CA TYR A 132 10.71 -2.15 -13.51
C TYR A 132 9.74 -0.99 -13.21
N ALA A 133 10.05 -0.18 -12.19
CA ALA A 133 9.21 0.94 -11.80
C ALA A 133 9.03 1.95 -12.94
N LYS A 134 10.07 2.20 -13.74
CA LYS A 134 9.98 3.06 -14.93
C LYS A 134 9.17 2.42 -16.04
N TYR A 135 9.42 1.13 -16.33
CA TYR A 135 8.73 0.41 -17.40
C TYR A 135 7.21 0.39 -17.18
N PHE A 136 6.78 0.11 -15.95
CA PHE A 136 5.37 0.09 -15.56
C PHE A 136 4.83 1.46 -15.11
N LYS A 137 5.63 2.54 -15.25
CA LYS A 137 5.24 3.93 -14.92
C LYS A 137 4.79 4.12 -13.46
N LEU A 138 5.35 3.34 -12.54
CA LEU A 138 5.14 3.48 -11.09
C LEU A 138 5.85 4.72 -10.54
N ILE A 139 6.94 5.13 -11.20
CA ILE A 139 7.63 6.40 -10.98
C ILE A 139 7.71 7.16 -12.31
N LYS A 140 7.60 8.50 -12.26
CA LYS A 140 7.66 9.41 -13.41
C LYS A 140 8.89 10.27 -13.31
#